data_AF-A0A973N0U0-F1
#
_entry.id   AF-A0A973N0U0-F1
#
_cell.length_a   1.000
_cell.length_b   1.000
_cell.length_c   1.000
_cell.angle_alpha   90.00
_cell.angle_beta   90.00
_cell.angle_gamma   90.00
#
_symmetry.space_group_name_H-M   'P 1'
#
loop_
_entity.id
_entity.type
_entity.pdbx_description
1 polymer ?
#
loop_
_entity_poly.entity_id
_entity_poly.type
_entity_poly.pdbx_seq_one_letter_code
_entity_poly.pdbx_strand_id
1 'polypeptide(L)'
;MRHPDQDAPLDLDPNAGTGPAAREVQDDLEGDTLREECGVFGIYGHPDAAAITALGLHALQHRGQEAAGIVSYDGSRFHSERRLGLVGDTFSRREVIDRLP
;
A
#
# COMPACT_ATOMS: atom_id res chain seq x y z
N MET A 1 -32.73 34.18 -35.88
CA MET A 1 -34.12 34.51 -35.50
C MET A 1 -34.15 34.58 -33.98
N ARG A 2 -34.62 35.72 -33.45
CA ARG A 2 -34.70 36.21 -32.04
C ARG A 2 -34.96 35.11 -30.97
N HIS A 3 -34.57 35.21 -29.69
CA HIS A 3 -34.15 36.34 -28.84
C HIS A 3 -33.33 35.83 -27.62
N PRO A 4 -32.40 36.64 -27.08
CA PRO A 4 -31.81 36.54 -25.74
C PRO A 4 -32.71 37.26 -24.71
N ASP A 5 -32.94 36.73 -23.51
CA ASP A 5 -33.33 37.49 -22.30
C ASP A 5 -33.18 36.50 -21.13
N GLN A 6 -32.14 36.65 -20.30
CA GLN A 6 -32.20 37.46 -19.07
C GLN A 6 -33.09 36.80 -18.02
N ASP A 7 -32.44 36.16 -17.05
CA ASP A 7 -32.81 36.20 -15.63
C ASP A 7 -31.67 35.56 -14.81
N ALA A 8 -30.56 36.30 -14.69
CA ALA A 8 -29.80 36.31 -13.44
C ALA A 8 -30.30 37.55 -12.70
N PRO A 9 -30.61 37.49 -11.40
CA PRO A 9 -29.55 37.24 -10.43
C PRO A 9 -30.02 36.52 -9.16
N LEU A 10 -29.09 35.89 -8.43
CA LEU A 10 -28.92 36.15 -7.00
C LEU A 10 -27.73 35.33 -6.52
N ASP A 11 -26.74 36.06 -6.07
CA ASP A 11 -25.54 35.60 -5.42
C ASP A 11 -25.87 34.49 -4.41
N LEU A 12 -25.35 33.28 -4.66
CA LEU A 12 -25.28 32.29 -3.60
C LEU A 12 -24.16 32.74 -2.66
N ASP A 13 -24.58 33.45 -1.61
CA ASP A 13 -23.77 33.91 -0.49
C ASP A 13 -22.81 32.80 -0.01
N PRO A 14 -21.48 33.01 0.00
CA PRO A 14 -20.52 32.02 0.48
C PRO A 14 -20.64 31.73 1.99
N ASN A 15 -21.56 32.38 2.71
CA ASN A 15 -21.79 32.18 4.13
C ASN A 15 -23.27 32.05 4.52
N ALA A 16 -24.15 31.58 3.62
CA ALA A 16 -25.48 31.11 3.98
C ALA A 16 -25.37 29.75 4.73
N GLY A 17 -25.33 29.83 6.05
CA GLY A 17 -24.91 28.74 6.93
C GLY A 17 -25.81 27.50 7.04
N THR A 18 -25.13 26.44 7.52
CA THR A 18 -25.56 25.56 8.61
C THR A 18 -26.69 24.57 8.32
N GLY A 19 -26.30 23.43 7.73
CA GLY A 19 -26.93 22.13 7.96
C GLY A 19 -25.84 21.07 8.20
N PRO A 20 -26.04 20.08 9.09
CA PRO A 20 -25.03 19.06 9.43
C PRO A 20 -24.67 18.12 8.26
N ALA A 21 -25.35 18.25 7.11
CA ALA A 21 -25.20 17.36 5.95
C ALA A 21 -24.06 17.74 4.98
N ALA A 22 -23.46 18.93 5.10
CA ALA A 22 -22.39 19.36 4.19
C ALA A 22 -20.98 18.96 4.66
N ARG A 23 -20.87 18.25 5.79
CA ARG A 23 -19.59 17.88 6.41
C ARG A 23 -19.21 16.41 6.22
N GLU A 24 -19.94 15.67 5.39
CA GLU A 24 -19.74 14.23 5.18
C GLU A 24 -19.29 13.87 3.76
N VAL A 25 -19.18 14.84 2.84
CA VAL A 25 -18.76 14.56 1.44
C VAL A 25 -17.27 14.85 1.20
N GLN A 26 -16.54 15.34 2.21
CA GLN A 26 -15.11 15.63 2.07
C GLN A 26 -14.22 14.41 2.39
N ASP A 27 -14.69 13.45 3.19
CA ASP A 27 -13.85 12.36 3.71
C ASP A 27 -13.61 11.22 2.69
N ASP A 28 -14.42 11.10 1.63
CA ASP A 28 -14.32 10.01 0.65
C ASP A 28 -13.18 10.19 -0.36
N LEU A 29 -12.60 11.39 -0.47
CA LEU A 29 -11.46 11.67 -1.36
C LEU A 29 -10.10 11.69 -0.64
N GLU A 30 -10.09 11.68 0.69
CA GLU A 30 -8.85 11.62 1.50
C GLU A 30 -8.40 10.19 1.79
N GLY A 31 -9.26 9.19 1.51
CA GLY A 31 -8.93 7.76 1.57
C GLY A 31 -8.08 7.25 0.41
N ASP A 32 -7.96 8.01 -0.69
CA ASP A 32 -7.13 7.69 -1.87
C ASP A 32 -5.77 8.41 -1.84
N THR A 33 -5.28 8.71 -0.63
CA THR A 33 -3.89 9.14 -0.45
C THR A 33 -3.02 7.89 -0.41
N LEU A 34 -1.91 7.85 -1.17
CA LEU A 34 -0.90 6.80 -1.13
C LEU A 34 -0.30 6.74 0.30
N ARG A 35 -0.97 6.03 1.21
CA ARG A 35 -0.44 5.71 2.53
C ARG A 35 0.61 4.65 2.26
N GLU A 36 1.88 5.05 2.29
CA GLU A 36 3.03 4.14 2.20
C GLU A 36 3.04 3.21 3.42
N GLU A 37 2.14 2.24 3.41
CA GLU A 37 2.01 1.26 4.47
C GLU A 37 2.83 0.04 4.08
N CYS A 38 3.89 -0.28 4.81
CA CYS A 38 4.75 -1.44 4.53
C CYS A 38 3.97 -2.77 4.41
N GLY A 39 4.42 -3.64 3.50
CA GLY A 39 3.93 -5.00 3.31
C GLY A 39 4.44 -5.99 4.36
N VAL A 40 3.57 -6.87 4.87
CA VAL A 40 3.96 -8.00 5.74
C VAL A 40 3.34 -9.28 5.18
N PHE A 41 4.15 -10.34 5.10
CA PHE A 41 3.73 -11.69 4.71
C PHE A 41 4.40 -12.71 5.63
N GLY A 42 3.70 -13.81 5.94
CA GLY A 42 4.24 -14.90 6.75
C GLY A 42 3.63 -16.25 6.38
N ILE A 43 4.41 -17.30 6.58
CA ILE A 43 4.03 -18.70 6.36
C ILE A 43 4.60 -19.56 7.48
N TYR A 44 3.89 -20.61 7.86
CA TYR A 44 4.28 -21.53 8.91
C TYR A 44 4.05 -22.98 8.49
N GLY A 45 4.92 -23.89 8.92
CA GLY A 45 4.77 -25.33 8.70
C GLY A 45 5.00 -25.78 7.25
N HIS A 46 5.78 -25.03 6.47
CA HIS A 46 6.11 -25.38 5.08
C HIS A 46 7.64 -25.45 4.89
N PRO A 47 8.18 -26.50 4.24
CA PRO A 47 9.62 -26.61 4.01
C PRO A 47 10.20 -25.46 3.19
N ASP A 48 9.45 -24.95 2.22
CA ASP A 48 9.85 -23.80 1.38
C ASP A 48 9.35 -22.44 1.91
N ALA A 49 9.22 -22.29 3.23
CA ALA A 49 8.65 -21.10 3.85
C ALA A 49 9.32 -19.78 3.38
N ALA A 50 10.64 -19.74 3.29
CA ALA A 50 11.37 -18.54 2.86
C ALA A 50 11.08 -18.17 1.39
N ALA A 51 11.05 -19.16 0.49
CA ALA A 51 10.75 -18.94 -0.93
C ALA A 51 9.32 -18.44 -1.14
N ILE A 52 8.35 -19.03 -0.45
CA ILE A 52 6.95 -18.60 -0.52
C ILE A 52 6.80 -17.20 0.09
N THR A 53 7.54 -16.89 1.15
CA THR A 53 7.56 -15.54 1.73
C THR A 53 8.08 -14.51 0.73
N ALA A 54 9.14 -14.83 -0.02
CA ALA A 54 9.63 -13.96 -1.08
C ALA A 54 8.58 -13.69 -2.16
N LEU A 55 7.83 -14.72 -2.59
CA LEU A 55 6.73 -14.57 -3.55
C LEU A 55 5.59 -13.71 -2.99
N GLY A 56 5.23 -13.91 -1.73
CA GLY A 56 4.22 -13.10 -1.04
C GLY A 56 4.62 -11.63 -0.93
N LEU A 57 5.87 -11.37 -0.54
CA LEU A 57 6.41 -10.00 -0.51
C LEU A 57 6.45 -9.36 -1.90
N HIS A 58 6.77 -10.14 -2.94
CA HIS A 58 6.73 -9.66 -4.33
C HIS A 58 5.31 -9.24 -4.74
N ALA A 59 4.29 -10.02 -4.36
CA ALA A 59 2.89 -9.64 -4.61
C ALA A 59 2.50 -8.35 -3.88
N LEU A 60 3.09 -8.09 -2.71
CA LEU A 60 2.86 -6.87 -1.91
C LEU A 60 3.78 -5.69 -2.26
N GLN A 61 4.65 -5.81 -3.27
CA GLN A 61 5.66 -4.79 -3.60
C GLN A 61 5.05 -3.42 -3.94
N HIS A 62 3.81 -3.38 -4.42
CA HIS A 62 3.09 -2.14 -4.71
C HIS A 62 2.85 -1.26 -3.46
N ARG A 63 3.07 -1.80 -2.25
CA ARG A 63 2.94 -1.10 -0.97
C ARG A 63 4.23 -0.44 -0.46
N GLY A 64 5.38 -0.71 -1.09
CA GLY A 64 6.66 -0.12 -0.70
C GLY A 64 7.81 -0.72 -1.49
N GLN A 65 8.77 0.11 -1.89
CA GLN A 65 9.86 -0.26 -2.82
C GLN A 65 11.26 0.03 -2.26
N GLU A 66 11.35 0.57 -1.05
CA GLU A 66 12.60 1.04 -0.46
C GLU A 66 13.51 -0.10 0.01
N ALA A 67 12.90 -1.14 0.60
CA ALA A 67 13.60 -2.28 1.16
C ALA A 67 12.68 -3.49 1.34
N ALA A 68 13.29 -4.66 1.48
CA ALA A 68 12.61 -5.89 1.87
C ALA A 68 13.48 -6.74 2.80
N GLY A 69 12.83 -7.56 3.63
CA GLY A 69 13.52 -8.49 4.52
C GLY A 69 12.69 -9.73 4.79
N ILE A 70 13.39 -10.85 4.98
CA ILE A 70 12.81 -12.14 5.35
C ILE A 70 13.56 -12.65 6.58
N VAL A 71 12.80 -13.18 7.53
CA VAL A 71 13.32 -13.91 8.67
C VAL A 71 12.71 -15.32 8.66
N SER A 72 13.54 -16.36 8.75
CA SER A 72 13.11 -17.75 8.86
C SER A 72 13.62 -18.38 10.16
N TYR A 73 13.09 -19.55 10.52
CA TYR A 73 13.45 -20.26 11.75
C TYR A 73 13.58 -21.76 11.46
N ASP A 74 14.77 -22.32 11.74
CA ASP A 74 15.11 -23.71 11.42
C ASP A 74 14.79 -24.70 12.54
N GLY A 75 14.05 -24.27 13.57
CA GLY A 75 13.81 -25.06 14.78
C GLY A 75 14.86 -24.88 15.88
N SER A 76 15.95 -24.15 15.60
CA SER A 76 17.00 -23.85 16.57
C SER A 76 17.35 -22.37 16.65
N ARG A 77 17.44 -21.68 15.50
CA ARG A 77 17.85 -20.28 15.39
C ARG A 77 17.09 -19.55 14.29
N PHE A 78 17.03 -18.23 14.44
CA PHE A 78 16.50 -17.34 13.42
C PHE A 78 17.58 -16.98 12.41
N HIS A 79 17.18 -16.92 11.13
CA HIS A 79 18.00 -16.47 10.01
C HIS A 79 17.37 -15.22 9.42
N SER A 80 18.17 -14.21 9.10
CA SER A 80 17.67 -12.89 8.70
C SER A 80 18.42 -12.39 7.48
N GLU A 81 17.69 -12.05 6.42
CA GLU A 81 18.22 -11.36 5.25
C GLU A 81 17.41 -10.11 4.98
N ARG A 82 18.09 -8.96 4.90
CA ARG A 82 17.48 -7.64 4.62
C ARG A 82 18.27 -6.94 3.54
N ARG A 83 17.62 -6.34 2.55
CA ARG A 83 18.27 -5.56 1.49
C ARG A 83 17.41 -4.36 1.12
N LEU A 84 18.07 -3.32 0.64
CA LEU A 84 17.42 -2.19 -0.03
C LEU A 84 16.97 -2.60 -1.43
N GLY A 85 15.97 -1.89 -1.95
CA GLY A 85 15.42 -2.10 -3.28
C GLY A 85 14.34 -3.20 -3.35
N LEU A 86 14.11 -3.69 -4.55
CA LEU A 86 12.98 -4.58 -4.86
C LEU A 86 13.23 -5.99 -4.33
N VAL A 87 12.15 -6.66 -3.93
CA VAL A 87 12.14 -8.07 -3.52
C VAL A 87 12.76 -8.95 -4.62
N GLY A 88 12.38 -8.68 -5.88
CA GLY A 88 12.84 -9.41 -7.05
C GLY A 88 14.33 -9.29 -7.34
N ASP A 89 15.01 -8.23 -6.88
CA ASP A 89 16.45 -8.06 -7.11
C ASP A 89 17.28 -8.92 -6.13
N THR A 90 16.72 -9.18 -4.95
CA THR A 90 17.42 -9.88 -3.87
C THR A 90 16.97 -11.32 -3.73
N PHE A 91 15.67 -11.56 -3.56
CA PHE A 91 15.12 -12.85 -3.13
C PHE A 91 14.72 -13.77 -4.28
N SER A 92 14.99 -13.37 -5.54
CA SER A 92 14.96 -14.26 -6.71
C SER A 92 16.22 -15.12 -6.84
N ARG A 93 17.30 -14.75 -6.13
CA ARG A 93 18.58 -15.45 -6.14
C ARG A 93 18.55 -16.64 -5.20
N ARG A 94 18.81 -17.83 -5.74
CA ARG A 94 18.83 -19.08 -4.97
C ARG A 94 19.79 -19.00 -3.78
N GLU A 95 20.95 -18.39 -3.96
CA GLU A 95 21.98 -18.26 -2.93
C GLU A 95 21.52 -17.40 -1.74
N VAL A 96 20.52 -16.54 -1.92
CA VAL A 96 19.92 -15.75 -0.84
C VAL A 96 18.89 -16.59 -0.08
N ILE A 97 18.04 -17.32 -0.80
CA ILE A 97 17.04 -18.20 -0.21
C ILE A 97 17.69 -19.35 0.57
N ASP A 98 18.79 -19.91 0.08
CA ASP A 98 19.53 -20.99 0.76
C ASP A 98 20.11 -20.55 2.13
N ARG A 99 20.22 -19.24 2.39
CA ARG A 99 20.61 -18.70 3.71
C ARG A 99 19.44 -18.53 4.68
N LEU A 100 18.22 -18.85 4.25
CA LEU A 100 16.96 -18.77 4.99
C LEU A 100 16.29 -20.16 5.07
N PRO A 101 16.89 -21.12 5.82
CA PRO A 101 16.30 -22.45 6.02
C PRO A 101 15.06 -22.43 6.91
#